data_AF-A0A521E0N7-F1
#
_entry.id   AF-A0A521E0N7-F1
#
_cell.length_a   1.000
_cell.length_b   1.000
_cell.length_c   1.000
_cell.angle_alpha   90.00
_cell.angle_beta   90.00
_cell.angle_gamma   90.00
#
_symmetry.space_group_name_H-M   'P 1'
#
loop_
_entity.id
_entity.type
_entity.pdbx_description
1 polymer ?
#
loop_
_entity_poly.entity_id
_entity_poly.type
_entity_poly.pdbx_seq_one_letter_code
_entity_poly.pdbx_strand_id
1 'polypeptide(L)' 'MKSPHSEFLGWDHYAREYARRLEAANAVGHPEWVELPASRREAKGAGMYFTGKPCKNGHISPRYSMGCCRACQMGQ' A
#
# COMPACT_ATOMS: atom_id res chain seq x y z
N MET A 1 -8.28 -22.74 -20.48
CA MET A 1 -7.30 -21.70 -20.07
C MET A 1 -8.06 -20.39 -20.01
N LYS A 2 -8.34 -19.84 -18.82
CA LYS A 2 -8.99 -18.53 -18.69
C LYS A 2 -7.90 -17.46 -18.75
N SER A 3 -7.96 -16.56 -19.73
CA SER A 3 -7.02 -15.44 -19.90
C SER A 3 -6.95 -14.57 -18.64
N PRO A 4 -5.78 -14.01 -18.29
CA PRO A 4 -5.50 -13.37 -17.00
C PRO A 4 -5.93 -11.89 -17.03
N HIS A 5 -7.19 -11.63 -17.31
CA HIS A 5 -7.76 -10.31 -17.08
C HIS A 5 -8.55 -10.41 -15.80
N SER A 6 -8.04 -9.74 -14.76
CA SER A 6 -8.68 -9.56 -13.45
C SER A 6 -10.19 -9.41 -13.64
N GLU A 7 -10.96 -10.39 -13.18
CA GLU A 7 -12.42 -10.27 -13.13
C GLU A 7 -12.71 -8.98 -12.35
N PHE A 8 -13.52 -8.10 -12.92
CA PHE A 8 -13.88 -6.84 -12.27
C PHE A 8 -14.72 -7.18 -11.03
N LEU A 9 -14.12 -7.02 -9.85
CA LEU A 9 -14.74 -7.38 -8.56
C LEU A 9 -15.78 -6.35 -8.07
N GLY A 10 -16.14 -5.38 -8.91
CA GLY A 10 -17.06 -4.29 -8.56
C GLY A 10 -16.36 -3.08 -7.94
N TRP A 11 -16.96 -1.90 -8.09
CA TRP A 11 -16.49 -0.65 -7.50
C TRP A 11 -16.42 -0.71 -5.96
N ASP A 12 -17.33 -1.47 -5.34
CA ASP A 12 -17.36 -1.69 -3.89
C ASP A 12 -16.10 -2.39 -3.36
N HIS A 13 -15.56 -3.36 -4.11
CA HIS A 13 -14.31 -4.04 -3.71
C HIS A 13 -13.14 -3.04 -3.64
N TYR A 14 -12.98 -2.22 -4.68
CA TYR A 14 -11.95 -1.18 -4.72
C TYR A 14 -12.16 -0.11 -3.66
N ALA A 15 -13.42 0.28 -3.39
CA ALA A 15 -13.75 1.24 -2.34
C ALA A 15 -13.37 0.72 -0.94
N ARG A 16 -13.65 -0.56 -0.64
CA ARG A 16 -13.25 -1.19 0.63
C ARG A 16 -11.73 -1.28 0.78
N GLU A 17 -11.01 -1.62 -0.28
CA GLU A 17 -9.56 -1.66 -0.26
C GLU A 17 -8.94 -0.27 -0.07
N TYR A 18 -9.48 0.75 -0.73
CA TYR A 18 -9.08 2.14 -0.54
C TYR A 18 -9.34 2.63 0.88
N ALA A 19 -10.53 2.36 1.43
CA ALA A 19 -10.90 2.73 2.80
C ALA A 19 -9.93 2.13 3.83
N ARG A 20 -9.55 0.86 3.68
CA ARG A 20 -8.55 0.21 4.56
C ARG A 20 -7.20 0.93 4.54
N ARG A 21 -6.73 1.31 3.34
CA ARG A 21 -5.47 2.05 3.20
C ARG A 21 -5.58 3.43 3.82
N LEU A 22 -6.69 4.12 3.60
CA LEU A 22 -6.95 5.44 4.16
C LEU A 22 -7.02 5.43 5.69
N GLU A 23 -7.67 4.44 6.29
CA GLU A 23 -7.72 4.29 7.75
C GLU A 23 -6.32 4.09 8.34
N ALA A 24 -5.51 3.19 7.74
CA ALA A 24 -4.13 2.97 8.17
C ALA A 24 -3.26 4.21 8.02
N ALA A 25 -3.44 4.98 6.94
CA ALA A 25 -2.74 6.22 6.67
C ALA A 25 -3.13 7.33 7.68
N ASN A 26 -4.42 7.46 7.99
CA ASN A 26 -4.92 8.41 8.99
C ASN A 26 -4.45 8.04 10.41
N ALA A 27 -4.39 6.76 10.76
CA ALA A 27 -3.95 6.31 12.10
C ALA A 27 -2.53 6.76 12.47
N VAL A 28 -1.69 7.02 11.47
CA VAL A 28 -0.31 7.51 11.61
C VAL A 28 -0.16 8.98 11.22
N GLY A 29 -1.27 9.68 10.96
CA GLY A 29 -1.27 11.11 10.62
C GLY A 29 -0.76 11.44 9.23
N HIS A 30 -0.71 10.45 8.32
CA HIS A 30 -0.20 10.62 6.96
C HIS A 30 -1.21 10.18 5.90
N PRO A 31 -2.35 10.88 5.75
CA PRO A 31 -3.38 10.54 4.76
C PRO A 31 -2.84 10.52 3.32
N GLU A 32 -1.77 11.28 3.02
CA GLU A 32 -1.20 11.38 1.68
C GLU A 32 -0.63 10.06 1.14
N TRP A 33 -0.37 9.07 2.01
CA TRP A 33 0.16 7.77 1.58
C TRP A 33 -0.83 6.93 0.76
N VAL A 34 -2.11 7.28 0.74
CA VAL A 34 -3.11 6.60 -0.12
C VAL A 34 -2.90 6.89 -1.60
N GLU A 35 -2.27 8.01 -1.94
CA GLU A 35 -1.96 8.39 -3.33
C GLU A 35 -0.82 7.55 -3.92
N LEU A 36 -0.03 6.92 -3.06
CA LEU A 36 1.00 5.98 -3.49
C LEU A 36 0.36 4.74 -4.14
N PRO A 37 1.07 4.07 -5.05
CA PRO A 37 0.63 2.80 -5.61
C PRO A 37 0.42 1.73 -4.52
N ALA A 38 -0.55 0.85 -4.75
CA ALA A 38 -0.92 -0.21 -3.80
C ALA A 38 0.09 -1.36 -3.79
N SER A 39 0.72 -1.65 -4.94
CA SER A 39 1.63 -2.78 -5.09
C SER A 39 3.03 -2.38 -5.56
N ARG A 40 4.02 -3.23 -5.26
CA ARG A 40 5.40 -3.08 -5.75
C ARG A 40 5.46 -2.99 -7.29
N ARG A 41 4.58 -3.73 -7.98
CA ARG A 41 4.56 -3.78 -9.45
C ARG A 41 4.17 -2.42 -10.03
N GLU A 42 3.18 -1.76 -9.43
CA GLU A 42 2.75 -0.43 -9.82
C GLU A 42 3.80 0.64 -9.42
N ALA A 43 4.49 0.40 -8.31
CA ALA A 43 5.52 1.31 -7.79
C ALA A 43 6.88 1.25 -8.49
N LYS A 44 7.01 0.46 -9.57
CA LYS A 44 8.27 0.34 -10.31
C LYS A 44 8.75 1.71 -10.86
N GLY A 45 7.84 2.66 -11.07
CA GLY A 45 8.15 4.05 -11.44
C GLY A 45 8.22 5.04 -10.26
N ALA A 46 7.43 4.84 -9.21
CA ALA A 46 7.37 5.76 -8.06
C ALA A 46 8.44 5.50 -6.98
N GLY A 47 9.06 4.31 -6.98
CA GLY A 47 10.08 3.90 -6.00
C GLY A 47 9.53 3.44 -4.65
N MET A 48 8.32 3.87 -4.27
CA MET A 48 7.65 3.51 -3.02
C MET A 48 6.19 3.11 -3.23
N TYR A 49 5.67 2.27 -2.35
CA TYR A 49 4.26 1.82 -2.35
C TYR A 49 3.69 1.74 -0.94
N PHE A 50 2.36 1.87 -0.83
CA PHE A 50 1.68 1.80 0.45
C PHE A 50 0.51 0.83 0.41
N THR A 51 0.62 -0.26 1.15
CA THR A 51 -0.40 -1.32 1.22
C THR A 51 -1.40 -1.14 2.35
N GLY A 52 -1.18 -0.19 3.28
CA GLY A 52 -1.95 -0.11 4.53
C GLY A 52 -1.73 -1.28 5.49
N LYS A 53 -0.79 -2.20 5.20
CA LYS A 53 -0.47 -3.34 6.06
C LYS A 53 0.78 -3.05 6.91
N PRO A 54 0.76 -3.32 8.22
CA PRO A 54 1.92 -3.13 9.08
C PRO A 54 3.11 -4.01 8.64
N CYS A 55 4.33 -3.53 8.87
CA CYS A 55 5.55 -4.30 8.62
C CYS A 55 5.71 -5.43 9.65
N LYS A 56 6.75 -6.27 9.50
CA LYS A 56 7.03 -7.35 10.47
C LYS A 56 7.26 -6.84 11.90
N ASN A 57 7.73 -5.60 12.03
CA ASN A 57 7.95 -4.92 13.30
C ASN A 57 6.73 -4.11 13.76
N GLY A 58 5.61 -4.15 13.03
CA GLY A 58 4.38 -3.43 13.37
C GLY A 58 4.25 -2.03 12.77
N HIS A 59 5.27 -1.50 12.08
CA HIS A 59 5.21 -0.13 11.54
C HIS A 59 4.23 -0.01 10.37
N ILE A 60 3.35 0.97 10.44
CA ILE A 60 2.52 1.40 9.32
C ILE A 60 3.29 2.51 8.60
N SER A 61 3.96 2.17 7.50
CA SER A 61 4.72 3.13 6.69
C SER A 61 4.80 2.70 5.22
N PRO A 62 5.05 3.62 4.29
CA PRO A 62 5.36 3.28 2.91
C PRO A 62 6.57 2.35 2.84
N ARG A 63 6.53 1.44 1.87
CA ARG A 63 7.58 0.46 1.63
C ARG A 63 8.35 0.85 0.38
N TYR A 64 9.66 0.70 0.45
CA TYR A 64 10.52 0.81 -0.72
C TYR A 64 10.29 -0.37 -1.65
N SER A 65 10.43 -0.14 -2.95
CA SER A 65 10.48 -1.20 -3.96
C SER A 65 11.54 -2.27 -3.67
N MET A 66 12.60 -1.90 -2.93
CA MET A 66 13.67 -2.78 -2.44
C MET A 66 13.25 -3.69 -1.28
N GLY A 67 12.11 -3.44 -0.61
CA GLY A 67 11.50 -4.36 0.36
C GLY A 67 11.55 -3.96 1.84
N CYS A 68 12.26 -2.88 2.19
CA CYS A 68 12.22 -2.32 3.54
C CYS A 68 11.09 -1.30 3.72
N CYS A 69 10.56 -1.19 4.95
CA CYS A 69 9.64 -0.12 5.30
C CYS A 69 10.41 1.15 5.67
N ARG A 70 9.87 2.35 5.39
CA ARG A 70 10.57 3.62 5.66
C ARG A 70 10.92 3.77 7.13
N ALA A 71 10.00 3.45 8.04
CA ALA A 71 10.24 3.47 9.48
C ALA A 71 11.37 2.49 9.90
N CYS A 72 11.36 1.29 9.34
CA CYS A 72 12.37 0.25 9.61
C CYS A 72 13.77 0.69 9.19
N GLN A 73 13.87 1.39 8.05
CA GLN A 73 15.14 1.92 7.56
C GLN A 73 15.64 3.09 8.41
N MET A 74 14.72 3.85 9.01
CA MET A 74 15.02 4.98 9.90
C MET A 74 15.23 4.55 11.36
N GLY A 75 15.03 3.28 11.70
CA GLY A 75 15.18 2.77 13.08
C GLY A 75 14.09 3.24 14.05
N GLN A 76 12.91 3.60 13.53
CA GLN A 76 11.71 3.91 14.32
C GLN A 76 10.98 2.64 14.74
#